data_AF-A4N791-F1
#
_entry.id   AF-A4N791-F1
#
_cell.length_a   1.000
_cell.length_b   1.000
_cell.length_c   1.000
_cell.angle_alpha   90.00
_cell.angle_beta   90.00
_cell.angle_gamma   90.00
#
_symmetry.space_group_name_H-M   'P 1'
#
loop_
_entity.id
_entity.type
_entity.pdbx_description
1 polymer ?
#
loop_
_entity_poly.entity_id
_entity_poly.type
_entity_poly.pdbx_seq_one_letter_code
_entity_poly.pdbx_strand_id
1 'polypeptide(L)'
;MERLISLLVEHINELALFIGVLLCTPVFSRLLKILSFYLSSVLNPYHKITINHYHNGNLVGSKSIRISTKDSIIEQLRAIKRSEESNG
;
A
#
# COMPACT_ATOMS: atom_id res chain seq x y z
N MET A 1 50.02 17.45 -17.67
CA MET A 1 49.97 16.68 -16.41
C MET A 1 48.76 17.11 -15.59
N GLU A 2 48.66 18.37 -15.15
CA GLU A 2 47.56 18.84 -14.28
C GLU A 2 46.14 18.69 -14.87
N ARG A 3 45.93 19.03 -16.14
CA ARG A 3 44.63 18.83 -16.82
C ARG A 3 44.18 17.37 -16.86
N LEU A 4 45.11 16.45 -17.01
CA LEU A 4 44.83 15.02 -17.12
C LEU A 4 44.45 14.43 -15.75
N ILE A 5 45.07 14.94 -14.69
CA ILE A 5 44.72 14.64 -13.29
C ILE A 5 43.34 15.20 -12.95
N SER A 6 43.03 16.44 -13.36
CA SER A 6 41.72 17.06 -13.11
C SER A 6 40.57 16.26 -13.75
N LEU A 7 40.71 15.86 -15.02
CA LEU A 7 39.72 15.05 -15.72
C LEU A 7 39.52 13.67 -15.07
N LEU A 8 40.60 13.09 -14.54
CA LEU A 8 40.54 11.80 -13.85
C LEU A 8 39.82 11.90 -12.50
N VAL A 9 40.04 12.99 -11.76
CA VAL A 9 39.32 13.28 -10.50
C VAL A 9 37.83 13.53 -10.75
N GLU A 10 37.48 14.27 -11.80
CA GLU A 10 36.08 14.47 -12.20
C GLU A 10 35.39 13.14 -12.51
N HIS A 11 36.05 12.26 -13.28
CA HIS A 11 35.49 10.97 -13.64
C HIS A 11 35.32 10.03 -12.43
N ILE A 12 36.26 10.06 -11.49
CA ILE A 12 36.14 9.32 -10.22
C ILE A 12 34.98 9.85 -9.38
N ASN A 13 34.77 11.17 -9.34
CA ASN A 13 33.66 11.78 -8.61
C ASN A 13 32.31 11.39 -9.22
N GLU A 14 32.18 11.38 -10.55
CA GLU A 14 30.97 10.93 -11.23
C GLU A 14 30.66 9.45 -10.93
N LEU A 15 31.68 8.59 -10.98
CA LEU A 15 31.54 7.18 -10.67
C LEU A 15 31.13 6.95 -9.20
N ALA A 16 31.75 7.69 -8.27
CA ALA A 16 31.43 7.63 -6.86
C ALA A 16 29.98 8.07 -6.59
N LEU A 17 29.52 9.12 -7.28
CA LEU A 17 28.12 9.58 -7.22
C LEU A 17 27.17 8.49 -7.72
N PHE A 18 27.46 7.88 -8.87
CA PHE A 18 26.63 6.82 -9.43
C PHE A 18 26.52 5.61 -8.50
N ILE A 19 27.64 5.16 -7.93
CA ILE A 19 27.67 4.06 -6.95
C ILE A 19 26.88 4.45 -5.70
N GLY A 20 27.02 5.68 -5.20
CA GLY A 20 26.26 6.19 -4.07
C GLY A 20 24.74 6.11 -4.30
N VAL A 21 24.27 6.55 -5.47
CA VAL A 21 22.85 6.46 -5.86
C VAL A 21 22.40 5.00 -5.96
N LEU A 22 23.22 4.13 -6.56
CA LEU A 22 22.91 2.71 -6.69
C LEU A 22 22.75 2.04 -5.32
N LEU A 23 23.64 2.35 -4.37
CA LEU A 23 23.60 1.82 -3.00
C LEU A 23 22.41 2.36 -2.20
N CYS A 24 21.95 3.59 -2.48
CA CYS A 24 20.76 4.14 -1.85
C CYS A 24 19.44 3.64 -2.47
N THR A 25 19.47 3.12 -3.70
CA THR A 25 18.29 2.57 -4.40
C THR A 25 17.43 1.62 -3.55
N PRO A 26 17.97 0.62 -2.82
CA PRO A 26 17.16 -0.25 -1.98
C PRO A 26 16.42 0.48 -0.85
N VAL A 27 17.02 1.54 -0.29
CA VAL A 27 16.40 2.36 0.76
C VAL A 27 15.25 3.18 0.19
N PHE A 28 15.49 3.88 -0.93
CA PHE A 28 14.46 4.66 -1.61
C PHE A 28 13.30 3.80 -2.11
N SER A 29 13.57 2.59 -2.61
CA SER A 29 12.53 1.64 -3.02
C SER A 29 11.59 1.27 -1.87
N ARG A 30 12.14 1.05 -0.66
CA ARG A 30 11.33 0.76 0.54
C ARG A 30 10.50 1.97 0.96
N LEU A 31 11.10 3.17 0.97
CA LEU A 31 10.40 4.41 1.30
C LEU A 31 9.24 4.69 0.32
N LEU A 32 9.47 4.48 -0.98
CA LEU A 32 8.45 4.67 -2.00
C LEU A 32 7.29 3.68 -1.86
N LYS A 33 7.57 2.42 -1.48
CA LYS A 33 6.51 1.43 -1.18
C LYS A 33 5.65 1.86 0.01
N ILE A 34 6.28 2.35 1.09
CA ILE A 34 5.55 2.86 2.25
C ILE A 34 4.69 4.05 1.84
N LEU A 35 5.26 5.02 1.11
CA LEU A 35 4.52 6.18 0.62
C LEU A 35 3.33 5.76 -0.25
N SER A 36 3.55 4.84 -1.19
CA SER A 36 2.49 4.31 -2.06
C SER A 36 1.38 3.61 -1.28
N PHE A 37 1.70 2.90 -0.20
CA PHE A 37 0.70 2.26 0.66
C PHE A 37 -0.20 3.30 1.33
N TYR A 38 0.38 4.34 1.93
CA TYR A 38 -0.38 5.42 2.54
C TYR A 38 -1.21 6.19 1.52
N LEU A 39 -0.63 6.52 0.36
CA LEU A 39 -1.34 7.22 -0.70
C LEU A 39 -2.53 6.41 -1.23
N SER A 40 -2.34 5.10 -1.40
CA SER A 40 -3.42 4.18 -1.79
C SER A 40 -4.54 4.13 -0.75
N SER A 41 -4.19 4.12 0.54
CA SER A 41 -5.17 4.14 1.64
C SER A 41 -5.99 5.43 1.66
N VAL A 42 -5.36 6.57 1.38
CA VAL A 42 -6.03 7.88 1.29
C VAL A 42 -6.95 7.97 0.08
N LEU A 43 -6.49 7.51 -1.09
CA LEU A 43 -7.25 7.60 -2.34
C LEU A 43 -8.41 6.61 -2.41
N ASN A 44 -8.26 5.41 -1.85
CA ASN A 44 -9.29 4.37 -1.82
C ASN A 44 -9.63 3.99 -0.38
N PRO A 45 -10.38 4.83 0.33
CA PRO A 45 -10.72 4.62 1.73
C PRO A 45 -11.84 3.57 1.90
N TYR A 46 -11.99 2.62 0.99
CA TYR A 46 -13.03 1.60 1.05
C TYR A 46 -12.40 0.21 0.94
N HIS A 47 -12.64 -0.63 1.94
CA HIS A 47 -12.26 -2.04 1.94
C HIS A 47 -13.50 -2.91 1.75
N LYS A 48 -13.39 -3.91 0.86
CA LYS A 48 -14.44 -4.91 0.66
C LYS A 48 -14.07 -6.16 1.47
N ILE A 49 -14.81 -6.42 2.53
CA ILE A 49 -14.68 -7.64 3.34
C ILE A 49 -15.70 -8.64 2.84
N THR A 50 -15.27 -9.86 2.51
CA THR A 50 -16.17 -10.92 2.09
C THR A 50 -16.15 -12.05 3.11
N ILE A 51 -17.30 -12.32 3.70
CA ILE A 51 -17.53 -13.38 4.68
C ILE A 51 -18.16 -14.55 3.94
N ASN A 52 -17.43 -15.66 3.86
CA ASN A 52 -17.90 -16.88 3.23
C ASN A 52 -18.32 -17.88 4.32
N HIS A 53 -19.53 -18.40 4.21
CA HIS A 53 -20.07 -19.42 5.12
C HIS A 53 -19.98 -20.79 4.44
N TYR A 54 -19.25 -21.70 5.06
CA TYR A 54 -19.08 -23.07 4.59
C TYR A 54 -19.76 -24.06 5.54
N HIS A 55 -20.44 -25.06 4.99
CA HIS A 55 -21.01 -26.17 5.73
C HIS A 55 -20.71 -27.48 5.00
N ASN A 56 -20.21 -28.48 5.72
CA ASN A 56 -19.79 -29.78 5.17
C ASN A 56 -18.87 -29.64 3.94
N GLY A 57 -17.94 -28.68 3.96
CA GLY A 57 -17.00 -28.41 2.87
C GLY A 57 -17.57 -27.64 1.68
N ASN A 58 -18.88 -27.37 1.64
CA ASN A 58 -19.52 -26.61 0.57
C ASN A 58 -19.80 -25.16 0.99
N LEU A 59 -19.63 -24.22 0.05
CA LEU A 59 -20.01 -22.82 0.26
C LEU A 59 -21.54 -22.72 0.30
N VAL A 60 -22.10 -22.34 1.45
CA VAL A 60 -23.54 -22.20 1.68
C VAL A 60 -24.00 -20.76 1.47
N GLY A 61 -23.12 -19.80 1.67
CA GLY A 61 -23.43 -18.39 1.45
C GLY A 61 -22.19 -17.51 1.46
N SER A 62 -22.28 -16.36 0.81
CA SER A 62 -21.23 -15.34 0.84
C SER A 62 -21.88 -13.98 1.03
N LYS A 63 -21.34 -13.20 1.96
CA LYS A 63 -21.77 -11.84 2.22
C LYS A 63 -20.61 -10.90 2.06
N SER A 64 -20.77 -9.88 1.22
CA SER A 64 -19.73 -8.88 1.02
C SER A 64 -20.16 -7.54 1.62
N ILE A 65 -19.29 -6.99 2.45
CA ILE A 65 -19.48 -5.75 3.17
C ILE A 65 -18.43 -4.76 2.67
N ARG A 66 -18.86 -3.57 2.26
CA ARG A 66 -17.97 -2.46 1.94
C ARG A 66 -17.85 -1.59 3.20
N ILE A 67 -16.63 -1.46 3.71
CA ILE A 67 -16.30 -0.67 4.90
C ILE A 67 -15.44 0.52 4.48
N SER A 68 -15.86 1.71 4.86
CA SER A 68 -15.11 2.96 4.76
C SER A 68 -14.04 3.04 5.86
N THR A 69 -12.85 3.54 5.56
CA THR A 69 -11.83 3.91 6.56
C THR A 69 -12.06 5.29 7.15
N LYS A 70 -13.03 6.06 6.63
CA LYS A 70 -13.38 7.40 7.14
C LYS A 70 -14.23 7.35 8.41
N ASP A 71 -15.02 6.28 8.59
CA ASP A 71 -15.99 6.15 9.66
C ASP A 71 -15.65 4.95 10.57
N SER A 72 -16.16 4.94 11.80
CA SER A 72 -15.94 3.82 12.72
C SER A 72 -16.48 2.51 12.15
N ILE A 73 -15.64 1.47 12.15
CA ILE A 73 -16.03 0.11 11.70
C ILE A 73 -17.27 -0.37 12.46
N ILE A 74 -17.35 -0.09 13.76
CA ILE A 74 -18.46 -0.52 14.62
C ILE A 74 -19.78 0.14 14.19
N GLU A 75 -19.76 1.42 13.85
CA GLU A 75 -20.96 2.15 13.44
C GLU A 75 -21.48 1.65 12.09
N GLN A 76 -20.57 1.42 11.14
CA GLN A 76 -20.92 0.85 9.83
C GLN A 76 -21.51 -0.55 9.97
N LEU A 77 -20.91 -1.42 10.80
CA LEU A 77 -21.46 -2.76 11.06
C LEU A 77 -22.84 -2.72 11.73
N ARG A 78 -23.06 -1.80 12.68
CA ARG A 78 -24.38 -1.60 13.28
C ARG A 78 -25.41 -1.12 12.26
N ALA A 79 -25.05 -0.19 11.37
CA ALA A 79 -25.93 0.30 10.32
C ALA A 79 -26.33 -0.83 9.35
N ILE A 80 -25.37 -1.67 8.96
CA ILE A 80 -25.62 -2.84 8.10
C ILE A 80 -26.57 -3.83 8.80
N LYS A 81 -26.30 -4.19 10.07
CA LYS A 81 -27.17 -5.09 10.84
C LYS A 81 -28.61 -4.59 10.91
N ARG A 82 -28.81 -3.30 11.19
CA ARG A 82 -30.15 -2.68 11.23
C ARG A 82 -30.84 -2.70 9.87
N SER A 83 -30.10 -2.46 8.78
CA SER A 83 -30.67 -2.52 7.43
C SER A 83 -31.14 -3.93 7.03
N GLU A 84 -30.50 -4.97 7.57
CA GLU A 84 -30.91 -6.35 7.33
C GLU A 84 -32.12 -6.74 8.17
N GLU A 85 -32.19 -6.29 9.42
CA GLU A 85 -33.35 -6.51 10.31
C GLU A 85 -34.62 -5.80 9.80
N SER A 86 -34.49 -4.72 9.03
CA SER A 86 -35.63 -3.99 8.44
C SER A 86 -36.13 -4.56 7.11
N ASN A 87 -35.37 -5.44 6.47
CA ASN A 87 -35.68 -6.01 5.15
C ASN A 87 -36.14 -7.48 5.23
N GLY A 88 -36.26 -8.05 6.44
CA GLY A 88 -36.83 -9.37 6.71
C GLY A 88 -38.21 -9.27 7.34
#